data_AF-A0AA96U113-F1
#
_entry.id   AF-A0AA96U113-F1
#
_cell.length_a   1.000
_cell.length_b   1.000
_cell.length_c   1.000
_cell.angle_alpha   90.00
_cell.angle_beta   90.00
_cell.angle_gamma   90.00
#
_symmetry.space_group_name_H-M   'P 1'
#
loop_
_entity.id
_entity.type
_entity.pdbx_description
1 polymer ?
#
loop_
_entity_poly.entity_id
_entity_poly.type
_entity_poly.pdbx_seq_one_letter_code
_entity_poly.pdbx_strand_id
1 'polypeptide(L)' 'MAAKDIYIKLVDATGKHPDVINHHRVWDGERFYAAQCKLHENPEKPIADRRLVSVVSEAEYLAHQRKEKK' A
#
# COMPACT_ATOMS: atom_id res chain seq x y z
N MET A 1 -11.19 15.05 15.75
CA MET A 1 -10.14 14.48 14.86
C MET A 1 -10.59 14.68 13.43
N ALA A 2 -9.69 15.04 12.50
CA ALA A 2 -10.01 15.21 11.09
C ALA A 2 -9.45 14.04 10.28
N ALA A 3 -10.23 13.52 9.33
CA ALA A 3 -9.78 12.46 8.44
C ALA A 3 -8.71 12.99 7.48
N LYS A 4 -7.61 12.26 7.34
CA LYS A 4 -6.47 12.58 6.47
C LYS A 4 -6.34 11.54 5.37
N ASP A 5 -5.81 11.96 4.24
CA ASP A 5 -5.49 11.08 3.14
C ASP A 5 -4.13 10.39 3.39
N ILE A 6 -4.07 9.11 3.06
CA ILE A 6 -2.85 8.30 3.08
C ILE A 6 -2.80 7.45 1.81
N TYR A 7 -1.60 7.32 1.25
CA TYR A 7 -1.34 6.53 0.06
C TYR A 7 -0.35 5.43 0.44
N ILE A 8 -0.73 4.18 0.19
CA ILE A 8 0.09 3.02 0.50
C ILE A 8 0.43 2.28 -0.78
N LYS A 9 1.70 1.90 -0.93
CA LYS A 9 2.20 1.06 -2.00
C LYS A 9 2.38 -0.35 -1.46
N LEU A 10 1.83 -1.32 -2.19
CA LEU A 10 1.99 -2.75 -1.96
C LEU A 10 2.93 -3.32 -3.02
N VAL A 11 4.07 -3.84 -2.59
CA VAL A 11 5.07 -4.47 -3.47
C VAL A 11 5.11 -5.96 -3.22
N ASP A 12 4.92 -6.76 -4.26
CA ASP A 12 5.08 -8.21 -4.19
C ASP A 12 6.57 -8.56 -4.05
N ALA A 13 6.94 -9.29 -3.00
CA ALA A 13 8.33 -9.63 -2.74
C ALA A 13 8.91 -10.64 -3.75
N THR A 14 8.04 -11.37 -4.46
CA THR A 14 8.45 -12.38 -5.46
C THR A 14 8.53 -11.82 -6.88
N GLY A 15 8.04 -10.59 -7.09
CA GLY A 15 7.90 -9.98 -8.42
C GLY A 15 6.86 -10.66 -9.31
N LYS A 16 6.03 -11.55 -8.76
CA LYS A 16 5.01 -12.28 -9.51
C LYS A 16 3.82 -11.38 -9.89
N HIS A 17 3.56 -10.37 -9.08
CA HIS A 17 2.46 -9.43 -9.26
C HIS A 17 2.97 -7.99 -9.37
N PRO A 18 2.33 -7.16 -10.21
CA PRO A 18 2.67 -5.75 -10.31
C PRO A 18 2.42 -5.03 -8.98
N ASP A 19 3.20 -3.97 -8.71
CA ASP A 19 2.97 -3.13 -7.56
C ASP A 19 1.68 -2.33 -7.70
N VAL A 20 1.00 -2.13 -6.57
CA VAL A 20 -0.28 -1.43 -6.51
C VAL A 20 -0.17 -0.28 -5.52
N ILE A 21 -0.70 0.89 -5.87
CA ILE A 21 -0.80 2.03 -4.96
C ILE A 21 -2.28 2.28 -4.65
N ASN A 22 -2.64 2.22 -3.37
CA ASN A 22 -4.01 2.47 -2.89
C ASN A 22 -4.09 3.81 -2.16
N HIS A 23 -5.20 4.52 -2.36
CA HIS A 23 -5.56 5.73 -1.63
C HIS A 23 -6.63 5.42 -0.58
N HIS A 24 -6.41 5.88 0.65
CA HIS A 24 -7.35 5.75 1.75
C HIS A 24 -7.53 7.07 2.49
N ARG A 25 -8.73 7.29 3.02
CA ARG A 25 -9.03 8.39 3.92
C ARG A 25 -9.27 7.84 5.32
N VAL A 26 -8.40 8.20 6.25
CA VAL A 26 -8.30 7.57 7.59
C VAL A 26 -8.24 8.61 8.69
N TRP A 27 -8.73 8.24 9.87
CA TRP A 27 -8.67 9.11 11.05
C TRP A 27 -7.28 9.10 11.72
N ASP A 28 -6.59 7.96 11.63
CA ASP A 28 -5.27 7.72 12.19
C ASP A 28 -4.41 6.98 11.15
N GLY A 29 -3.46 7.69 10.55
CA GLY A 29 -2.61 7.17 9.48
C GLY A 29 -1.59 6.14 9.97
N GLU A 30 -1.05 6.33 11.17
CA GLU A 30 -0.04 5.44 11.75
C GLU A 30 -0.66 4.11 12.15
N ARG A 31 -1.82 4.16 12.82
CA ARG A 31 -2.57 2.95 13.18
C ARG A 31 -3.04 2.19 11.94
N PHE A 32 -3.45 2.91 10.90
CA PHE A 32 -3.81 2.28 9.63
C PHE A 32 -2.60 1.61 8.97
N TYR A 33 -1.47 2.31 8.85
CA TYR A 33 -0.24 1.77 8.27
C TYR A 33 0.22 0.50 9.01
N ALA A 34 0.26 0.54 10.34
CA ALA A 34 0.63 -0.63 11.16
C ALA A 34 -0.31 -1.83 10.92
N ALA A 35 -1.61 -1.59 10.75
CA ALA A 35 -2.58 -2.63 10.41
C ALA A 35 -2.34 -3.21 9.02
N GLN A 36 -1.97 -2.38 8.03
CA GLN A 36 -1.63 -2.83 6.68
C GLN A 36 -0.36 -3.69 6.68
N CYS A 37 0.71 -3.26 7.36
CA CYS A 37 1.93 -4.06 7.53
C CYS A 37 1.61 -5.42 8.18
N LYS A 38 0.84 -5.44 9.28
CA LYS A 38 0.45 -6.69 9.94
C LYS A 38 -0.35 -7.61 9.02
N LEU A 39 -1.20 -7.06 8.15
CA LEU A 39 -2.02 -7.84 7.23
C LEU A 39 -1.20 -8.41 6.06
N HIS A 40 -0.34 -7.60 5.44
CA HIS A 40 0.32 -7.93 4.18
C HIS A 40 1.74 -8.49 4.34
N GLU A 41 2.45 -8.11 5.39
CA GLU A 41 3.82 -8.57 5.67
C GLU A 41 3.85 -9.74 6.67
N ASN A 42 2.71 -10.39 6.92
CA ASN A 42 2.64 -11.47 7.89
C ASN A 42 3.61 -12.63 7.52
N PRO A 43 4.59 -12.95 8.37
CA PRO A 43 5.56 -14.02 8.13
C PRO A 43 4.96 -15.44 8.16
N GLU A 44 3.71 -15.59 8.61
CA GLU A 44 2.98 -16.87 8.57
C GLU A 44 2.37 -17.15 7.18
N LYS A 45 2.23 -16.13 6.33
CA LYS A 45 1.72 -16.31 4.96
C LYS A 45 2.79 -16.88 4.03
N PRO A 46 2.42 -17.63 2.99
CA PRO A 46 3.35 -17.96 1.90
C PRO A 46 4.00 -16.70 1.33
N ILE A 47 5.28 -16.77 0.97
CA ILE A 47 6.02 -15.61 0.45
C ILE A 47 5.33 -15.01 -0.80
N ALA A 48 4.70 -15.86 -1.63
CA ALA A 48 3.93 -15.45 -2.80
C ALA A 48 2.67 -14.62 -2.49
N ASP A 49 2.17 -14.65 -1.25
CA ASP A 49 1.03 -13.86 -0.79
C ASP A 49 1.46 -12.66 0.07
N ARG A 50 2.75 -12.51 0.34
CA ARG A 50 3.29 -11.38 1.12
C ARG A 50 3.49 -10.18 0.22
N ARG A 51 3.03 -9.02 0.70
CA ARG A 51 3.27 -7.73 0.07
C ARG A 51 3.89 -6.78 1.07
N LEU A 52 4.99 -6.15 0.68
CA LEU A 52 5.65 -5.11 1.47
C LEU A 52 4.83 -3.82 1.37
N VAL A 53 4.55 -3.20 2.52
CA VAL A 53 3.74 -1.99 2.60
C VAL A 53 4.63 -0.79 2.86
N SER A 54 4.55 0.20 1.98
CA SER A 54 5.25 1.48 2.15
C SER A 54 4.28 2.64 1.99
N VAL A 55 4.44 3.71 2.78
CA VAL A 55 3.70 4.95 2.57
C VAL A 55 4.36 5.73 1.43
N VAL A 56 3.54 6.24 0.51
CA VAL A 56 3.99 7.02 -0.65
C VAL A 56 3.26 8.35 -0.72
N SER A 57 3.72 9.22 -1.62
CA SER A 57 3.09 10.51 -1.85
C SER A 57 1.87 10.42 -2.78
N GLU A 58 1.00 11.43 -2.72
CA GLU A 58 -0.11 11.57 -3.68
C GLU A 58 0.41 11.64 -5.13
N ALA A 59 1.55 12.32 -5.35
CA ALA A 59 2.15 12.45 -6.68
C ALA A 59 2.51 11.08 -7.29
N GLU A 60 2.99 10.15 -6.47
CA GLU A 60 3.28 8.78 -6.90
C GLU A 60 2.00 8.00 -7.21
N TYR A 61 0.96 8.14 -6.40
CA TYR A 61 -0.34 7.54 -6.68
C TYR A 61 -0.93 8.04 -8.02
N LEU A 62 -0.89 9.35 -8.26
CA LEU A 62 -1.36 9.93 -9.52
C LEU A 62 -0.52 9.47 -10.71
N ALA A 63 0.80 9.35 -10.54
CA ALA A 63 1.68 8.83 -11.58
C ALA A 63 1.39 7.35 -11.90
N HIS A 64 1.10 6.54 -10.87
CA HIS A 64 0.74 5.12 -11.02
C HIS A 64 -0.61 4.97 -11.75
N GLN A 65 -1.65 5.70 -11.32
CA GLN A 65 -2.96 5.75 -12.00
C GLN A 65 -2.88 6.15 -13.48
N ARG A 66 -1.97 7.06 -13.84
CA ARG A 66 -1.75 7.46 -15.25
C ARG A 66 -1.09 6.35 -16.08
N LYS A 67 -0.24 5.54 -15.47
CA LYS A 67 0.41 4.40 -16.15
C LYS A 67 -0.57 3.27 -16.40
N GLU A 68 -1.48 2.97 -15.48
CA GLU A 68 -2.47 1.90 -15.64
C GLU A 68 -3.53 2.18 -16.72
N LYS A 69 -3.77 3.46 -17.05
CA LYS A 69 -4.76 3.87 -18.06
C LYS A 69 -4.22 3.93 -19.49
N LYS A 70 -2.95 3.62 -19.71
CA LYS A 70 -2.27 3.74 -21.00
C LYS A 70 -2.05 2.36 -21.63
#